data_AF-A0A961CJ51-F1
#
_entry.id   AF-A0A961CJ51-F1
#
_cell.length_a   1.000
_cell.length_b   1.000
_cell.length_c   1.000
_cell.angle_alpha   90.00
_cell.angle_beta   90.00
_cell.angle_gamma   90.00
#
_symmetry.space_group_name_H-M   'P 1'
#
loop_
_entity.id
_entity.type
_entity.pdbx_description
1 polymer ?
#
loop_
_entity_poly.entity_id
_entity_poly.type
_entity_poly.pdbx_seq_one_letter_code
_entity_poly.pdbx_strand_id
1 'polypeptide(L)' 'VETGRDALGRIHTMHWWRFGDDPWGAYGASGYLGQHIVVVPPLRLVVVRLGETPTEQRHHVHAALTDLIASFDE' A
#
# COMPACT_ATOMS: atom_id res chain seq x y z
N VAL A 1 7.20 0.24 -16.62
CA VAL A 1 8.63 0.65 -16.54
C VAL A 1 8.89 1.08 -15.11
N GLU A 2 9.76 0.38 -14.39
CA GLU A 2 10.21 0.79 -13.04
C GLU A 2 10.98 2.11 -13.16
N THR A 3 10.64 3.11 -12.34
CA THR A 3 11.36 4.41 -12.37
C THR A 3 12.28 4.58 -11.16
N GLY A 4 12.16 3.71 -10.15
CA GLY A 4 13.06 3.71 -9.01
C GLY A 4 12.81 2.54 -8.08
N ARG A 5 13.81 2.28 -7.24
CA ARG A 5 13.78 1.30 -6.16
C ARG A 5 14.48 1.90 -4.95
N ASP A 6 13.91 1.71 -3.77
CA ASP A 6 14.53 2.20 -2.55
C ASP A 6 15.51 1.20 -1.92
N ALA A 7 16.15 1.61 -0.82
CA ALA A 7 17.12 0.79 -0.10
C ALA A 7 16.52 -0.50 0.50
N LEU A 8 15.19 -0.59 0.60
CA LEU A 8 14.47 -1.78 1.07
C LEU A 8 13.97 -2.65 -0.08
N GLY A 9 14.35 -2.31 -1.33
CA GLY A 9 13.99 -3.07 -2.52
C GLY A 9 12.57 -2.78 -3.04
N ARG A 10 11.84 -1.82 -2.45
CA ARG A 10 10.46 -1.49 -2.85
C ARG A 10 10.46 -0.75 -4.17
N ILE A 11 9.57 -1.17 -5.06
CA ILE A 11 9.48 -0.66 -6.44
C ILE A 11 8.62 0.60 -6.47
N HIS A 12 9.12 1.62 -7.15
CA HIS A 12 8.43 2.87 -7.40
C HIS A 12 8.35 3.17 -8.90
N THR A 13 7.18 3.57 -9.38
CA THR A 13 6.96 4.03 -10.75
C THR A 13 5.90 5.13 -10.79
N MET A 14 6.17 6.23 -11.50
CA MET A 14 5.21 7.31 -11.74
C MET A 14 4.45 7.79 -10.48
N HIS A 15 5.16 7.97 -9.35
CA HIS A 15 4.61 8.36 -8.03
C HIS A 15 3.85 7.28 -7.25
N TRP A 16 3.81 6.05 -7.76
CA TRP A 16 3.17 4.91 -7.11
C TRP A 16 4.20 3.89 -6.64
N TRP A 17 3.95 3.33 -5.46
CA TRP A 17 4.71 2.22 -4.90
C TRP A 17 3.99 0.92 -5.17
N ARG A 18 4.73 -0.14 -5.46
CA ARG A 18 4.18 -1.49 -5.29
C ARG A 18 3.84 -1.67 -3.81
N PHE A 19 2.63 -2.13 -3.53
CA PHE A 19 2.13 -2.31 -2.17
C PHE A 19 2.38 -3.75 -1.74
N GLY A 20 3.21 -3.92 -0.70
CA GLY A 20 3.62 -5.23 -0.20
C GLY A 20 4.31 -6.15 -1.23
N ASP A 21 4.52 -7.40 -0.80
CA ASP A 21 4.92 -8.52 -1.66
C ASP A 21 3.69 -9.40 -2.02
N ASP A 22 2.50 -8.82 -1.97
CA ASP A 22 1.23 -9.54 -2.08
C ASP A 22 0.92 -10.07 -3.49
N PRO A 23 0.06 -11.11 -3.62
CA PRO A 23 -0.20 -11.75 -4.91
C PRO A 23 -1.09 -10.89 -5.82
N TRP A 24 -1.74 -9.84 -5.30
CA TRP A 24 -2.73 -9.06 -6.03
C TRP A 24 -2.11 -8.01 -6.94
N GLY A 25 -0.78 -7.82 -6.88
CA GLY A 25 -0.11 -6.77 -7.64
C GLY A 25 -0.63 -5.39 -7.24
N ALA A 26 -0.99 -5.23 -5.96
CA ALA A 26 -1.49 -3.98 -5.43
C ALA A 26 -0.43 -2.87 -5.57
N TYR A 27 -0.90 -1.65 -5.76
CA TYR A 27 -0.04 -0.48 -5.79
C TYR A 27 -0.71 0.69 -5.09
N GLY A 28 0.09 1.57 -4.50
CA GLY A 28 -0.43 2.62 -3.66
C GLY A 28 0.47 3.85 -3.57
N ALA A 29 -0.14 4.93 -3.09
CA ALA A 29 0.54 6.13 -2.67
C ALA A 29 0.36 6.28 -1.16
N SER A 30 1.39 6.77 -0.47
CA SER A 30 1.36 6.97 0.97
C SER A 30 1.84 8.38 1.34
N GLY A 31 1.34 8.87 2.46
CA GLY A 31 1.67 10.18 3.00
C GLY A 31 1.93 10.14 4.51
N TYR A 32 2.39 11.27 5.05
CA TYR A 32 2.66 11.44 6.48
C TYR A 32 1.42 11.13 7.32
N LEU A 33 1.60 10.63 8.55
CA LEU A 33 0.54 10.17 9.47
C LEU A 33 -0.30 8.98 8.97
N GLY A 34 0.28 8.15 8.09
CA GLY A 34 -0.32 6.89 7.66
C GLY A 34 -1.41 7.05 6.60
N GLN A 35 -1.43 8.18 5.88
CA GLN A 35 -2.30 8.39 4.73
C GLN A 35 -2.01 7.33 3.66
N HIS A 36 -3.04 6.70 3.09
CA HIS A 36 -2.86 5.72 2.02
C HIS A 36 -3.99 5.80 0.98
N ILE A 37 -3.62 5.62 -0.28
CA ILE A 37 -4.51 5.15 -1.35
C ILE A 37 -3.89 3.87 -1.89
N VAL A 38 -4.63 2.76 -1.88
CA VAL A 38 -4.19 1.46 -2.41
C VAL A 38 -5.20 1.00 -3.45
N VAL A 39 -4.72 0.65 -4.63
CA VAL A 39 -5.50 0.09 -5.73
C VAL A 39 -5.13 -1.38 -5.88
N VAL A 40 -6.15 -2.24 -5.91
CA VAL A 40 -6.00 -3.70 -6.00
C VAL A 40 -6.80 -4.20 -7.21
N PRO A 41 -6.20 -4.18 -8.42
CA PRO A 41 -6.93 -4.44 -9.66
C PRO A 41 -7.63 -5.81 -9.71
N PRO A 42 -7.00 -6.93 -9.29
CA PRO A 42 -7.66 -8.25 -9.33
C PRO A 42 -8.94 -8.31 -8.51
N LEU A 43 -8.98 -7.60 -7.38
CA LEU A 43 -10.13 -7.54 -6.48
C LEU A 43 -11.12 -6.41 -6.83
N ARG A 44 -10.84 -5.62 -7.87
CA ARG A 44 -11.62 -4.41 -8.24
C ARG A 44 -11.82 -3.46 -7.05
N LEU A 45 -10.81 -3.36 -6.19
CA LEU A 45 -10.88 -2.66 -4.92
C LEU A 45 -9.98 -1.42 -4.93
N VAL A 46 -10.47 -0.34 -4.31
CA VAL A 46 -9.65 0.80 -3.92
C VAL A 46 -9.86 1.06 -2.44
N VAL A 47 -8.77 1.08 -1.68
CA VAL A 47 -8.76 1.42 -0.27
C VAL A 47 -8.23 2.83 -0.10
N VAL A 48 -9.01 3.68 0.57
CA VAL A 48 -8.59 5.03 0.96
C VAL A 48 -8.56 5.09 2.47
N ARG A 49 -7.41 5.48 3.03
CA ARG A 49 -7.23 5.73 4.45
C ARG A 49 -6.81 7.17 4.67
N LEU A 50 -7.66 7.91 5.37
CA LEU A 50 -7.32 9.21 5.93
C LEU A 50 -6.73 9.00 7.33
N GLY A 51 -5.44 9.29 7.49
CA GLY A 51 -4.66 8.92 8.68
C GLY A 51 -4.33 10.08 9.62
N GLU A 52 -4.23 9.76 10.91
CA GLU A 52 -3.61 10.60 11.95
C GLU A 52 -2.69 9.75 12.86
N THR A 53 -2.14 8.66 12.31
CA THR A 53 -1.39 7.68 13.08
C THR A 53 0.09 8.04 13.11
N PRO A 54 0.73 8.09 14.31
CA PRO A 54 2.16 8.37 14.43
C PRO A 54 3.03 7.40 13.62
N THR A 55 4.20 7.87 13.18
CA THR A 55 5.07 7.14 12.25
C THR A 55 5.60 5.83 12.86
N GLU A 56 5.73 5.79 14.18
CA GLU A 56 6.17 4.64 14.97
C GLU A 56 5.21 3.45 14.77
N GLN A 57 3.93 3.74 14.54
CA GLN A 57 2.88 2.75 14.32
C GLN A 57 2.62 2.45 12.84
N ARG A 58 3.47 2.94 11.91
CA ARG A 58 3.30 2.72 10.46
C ARG A 58 3.13 1.25 10.07
N HIS A 59 3.79 0.35 10.78
CA HIS A 59 3.77 -1.07 10.51
C HIS A 59 2.40 -1.69 10.86
N HIS A 60 1.75 -1.24 11.93
CA HIS A 60 0.37 -1.63 12.26
C HIS A 60 -0.62 -1.14 11.21
N VAL A 61 -0.44 0.09 10.69
CA VAL A 61 -1.28 0.60 9.59
C VAL A 61 -1.14 -0.27 8.35
N HIS A 62 0.10 -0.61 7.96
CA HIS A 62 0.34 -1.45 6.80
C HIS A 62 -0.25 -2.87 6.97
N ALA A 63 -0.08 -3.47 8.16
CA ALA A 63 -0.66 -4.78 8.47
C ALA A 63 -2.19 -4.74 8.36
N ALA A 64 -2.85 -3.76 8.99
CA ALA A 64 -4.31 -3.63 8.94
C ALA A 64 -4.84 -3.42 7.51
N LEU A 65 -4.13 -2.64 6.68
CA LEU A 65 -4.50 -2.49 5.27
C LEU A 65 -4.34 -3.79 4.48
N THR A 66 -3.30 -4.57 4.78
CA THR A 66 -3.07 -5.88 4.16
C THR A 66 -4.18 -6.85 4.53
N ASP A 67 -4.52 -6.95 5.82
CA ASP A 67 -5.61 -7.80 6.32
C ASP A 67 -6.97 -7.40 5.74
N LEU A 68 -7.23 -6.09 5.63
CA LEU A 68 -8.43 -5.58 5.00
C LEU A 68 -8.52 -6.01 3.53
N ILE A 69 -7.46 -5.85 2.75
CA ILE A 69 -7.44 -6.26 1.33
C ILE A 69 -7.65 -7.76 1.21
N ALA A 70 -6.98 -8.56 2.04
CA ALA A 70 -7.12 -10.02 2.06
C ALA A 70 -8.57 -10.47 2.33
N SER A 71 -9.34 -9.71 3.11
CA SER A 71 -10.75 -10.04 3.38
C SER A 71 -11.69 -9.93 2.17
N PHE A 72 -11.23 -9.37 1.05
CA PHE A 72 -11.96 -9.32 -0.23
C PHE A 72 -11.50 -10.40 -1.23
N ASP A 73 -10.50 -11.19 -0.87
CA ASP A 73 -10.02 -12.32 -1.68
C ASP A 73 -10.81 -13.58 -1.27
N GLU A 74 -11.94 -13.82 -1.94
CA GLU A 74 -12.81 -15.00 -1.74
C GLU A 74 -12.22 -16.29 -2.33
#